data_AF-A0A7Y2UUW1-F1
#
_entry.id   AF-A0A7Y2UUW1-F1
#
_cell.length_a   1.000
_cell.length_b   1.000
_cell.length_c   1.000
_cell.angle_alpha   90.00
_cell.angle_beta   90.00
_cell.angle_gamma   90.00
#
_symmetry.space_group_name_H-M   'P 1'
#
loop_
_entity.id
_entity.type
_entity.pdbx_description
1 polymer ?
#
loop_
_entity_poly.entity_id
_entity_poly.type
_entity_poly.pdbx_seq_one_letter_code
_entity_poly.pdbx_strand_id
1 'polypeptide(L)'
;MKRRNFIKNTALSSLVAAVGTDIVFGSLLPEGYEPLALQDPDPFALFSKDKEMVVLNDKPWNIEARAHLLDDKITPNKFMFIRNNGLIPEDIDARNWTLIIDGEAVEETKTYTLAELKSKFKTYTYQLTLECGGNGRSEFDPPAKGNQWTVGAVSCAEWTGVRLKDVLEDAGYTNKAVYIGYHAADVHLSRDPEKEPISRGAPMAKALQDETLLAFQMNGKDIPLAHGYPLRLVAGGWPASVSGKWIQRISIRDKVHDGTKMTGDAYRVPCNPVAPGEKVKEEDMCIIESMPVKSLI
;
A
#
# COMPACT_ATOMS: atom_id res chain seq x y z
N MET A 1 -6.38 -0.23 54.13
CA MET A 1 -5.60 -0.24 52.86
C MET A 1 -5.21 1.19 52.50
N LYS A 2 -3.92 1.52 52.35
CA LYS A 2 -3.46 2.89 52.03
C LYS A 2 -3.83 3.23 50.58
N ARG A 3 -4.63 4.29 50.36
CA ARG A 3 -5.13 4.76 49.04
C ARG A 3 -4.05 4.84 47.95
N ARG A 4 -2.80 5.20 48.31
CA ARG A 4 -1.65 5.23 47.40
C ARG A 4 -1.23 3.85 46.88
N ASN A 5 -1.30 2.81 47.71
CA ASN A 5 -0.96 1.44 47.29
C ASN A 5 -2.04 0.86 46.38
N PHE A 6 -3.31 1.21 46.62
CA PHE A 6 -4.40 0.81 45.73
C PHE A 6 -4.22 1.43 44.34
N ILE A 7 -3.97 2.74 44.24
CA ILE A 7 -3.75 3.43 42.96
C ILE A 7 -2.54 2.86 42.21
N LYS A 8 -1.41 2.61 42.89
CA LYS A 8 -0.21 2.01 42.28
C LYS A 8 -0.46 0.61 41.72
N ASN A 9 -1.17 -0.23 42.48
CA ASN A 9 -1.48 -1.58 42.04
C ASN A 9 -2.49 -1.58 40.87
N THR A 10 -3.50 -0.71 40.91
CA THR A 10 -4.47 -0.57 39.82
C THR A 10 -3.81 -0.06 38.54
N ALA A 11 -2.93 0.94 38.62
CA ALA A 11 -2.17 1.42 37.47
C ALA A 11 -1.29 0.31 36.87
N LEU A 12 -0.53 -0.41 37.70
CA LEU A 12 0.32 -1.50 37.24
C LEU A 12 -0.48 -2.64 36.58
N SER A 13 -1.63 -3.02 37.16
CA SER A 13 -2.51 -4.03 36.56
C SER A 13 -3.09 -3.56 35.21
N SER A 14 -3.41 -2.27 35.05
CA SER A 14 -3.87 -1.73 33.77
C SER A 14 -2.78 -1.74 32.70
N LEU A 15 -1.54 -1.43 33.09
CA LEU A 15 -0.36 -1.52 32.24
C LEU A 15 -0.07 -2.96 31.80
N VAL A 16 -0.12 -3.94 32.71
CA VAL A 16 0.03 -5.37 32.39
C VAL A 16 -1.06 -5.84 31.43
N ALA A 17 -2.31 -5.43 31.64
CA ALA A 17 -3.41 -5.74 30.73
C ALA A 17 -3.21 -5.14 29.33
N ALA A 18 -2.67 -3.93 29.24
CA ALA A 18 -2.43 -3.24 27.98
C ALA A 18 -1.23 -3.81 27.21
N VAL A 19 -0.15 -4.17 27.90
CA VAL A 19 1.08 -4.73 27.28
C VAL A 19 0.97 -6.24 27.03
N GLY A 20 0.06 -6.93 27.73
CA GLY A 20 -0.16 -8.38 27.58
C GLY A 20 0.95 -9.25 28.16
N THR A 21 1.84 -8.66 28.98
CA THR A 21 2.90 -9.37 29.71
C THR A 21 3.23 -8.67 31.02
N ASP A 22 3.85 -9.39 31.95
CA ASP A 22 4.26 -8.85 33.25
C ASP A 22 5.37 -7.80 33.09
N ILE A 23 5.17 -6.63 33.71
CA ILE A 23 6.20 -5.60 33.76
C ILE A 23 7.07 -5.86 34.99
N VAL A 24 8.20 -6.54 34.76
CA VAL A 24 9.22 -6.78 35.80
C VAL A 24 9.68 -5.43 36.35
N PHE A 25 9.67 -5.29 37.69
CA PHE A 25 9.92 -4.03 38.39
C PHE A 25 8.95 -2.89 38.07
N GLY A 26 7.72 -3.17 37.62
CA GLY A 26 6.73 -2.14 37.31
C GLY A 26 6.40 -1.20 38.49
N SER A 27 6.61 -1.64 39.74
CA SER A 27 6.49 -0.83 40.95
C SER A 27 7.62 0.19 41.17
N LEU A 28 8.73 0.06 40.41
CA LEU A 28 9.90 0.93 40.41
C LEU A 28 9.93 1.89 39.21
N LEU A 29 8.92 1.87 38.33
CA LEU A 29 8.85 2.81 37.22
C LEU A 29 8.81 4.26 37.75
N PRO A 30 9.62 5.17 37.17
CA PRO A 30 9.57 6.58 37.53
C PRO A 30 8.16 7.14 37.36
N GLU A 31 7.78 8.08 38.22
CA GLU A 31 6.51 8.79 38.08
C GLU A 31 6.53 9.58 36.76
N GLY A 32 5.55 9.31 35.87
CA GLY A 32 5.48 9.86 34.52
C GLY A 32 6.22 9.06 33.44
N TYR A 33 6.83 7.92 33.76
CA TYR A 33 7.40 7.02 32.76
C TYR A 33 6.29 6.19 32.08
N GLU A 34 6.15 6.37 30.77
CA GLU A 34 5.30 5.54 29.92
C GLU A 34 6.16 4.46 29.25
N PRO A 35 5.87 3.16 29.43
CA PRO A 35 6.62 2.12 28.74
C PRO A 35 6.54 2.29 27.24
N LEU A 36 7.63 1.97 26.54
CA LEU A 36 7.68 2.00 25.07
C LEU A 36 6.55 1.21 24.40
N ALA A 37 6.07 0.14 25.05
CA ALA A 37 4.94 -0.66 24.58
C ALA A 37 3.57 0.06 24.63
N LEU A 38 3.49 1.19 25.36
CA LEU A 38 2.29 2.04 25.46
C LEU A 38 2.47 3.40 24.76
N GLN A 39 3.68 3.72 24.30
CA GLN A 39 3.90 4.93 23.53
C GLN A 39 3.46 4.67 22.09
N ASP A 40 2.44 5.40 21.62
CA ASP A 40 2.13 5.43 20.21
C ASP A 40 3.32 6.09 19.47
N PRO A 41 3.92 5.42 18.48
CA PRO A 41 5.04 5.99 17.75
C PRO A 41 4.56 7.27 17.04
N ASP A 42 5.32 8.35 17.11
CA ASP A 42 5.04 9.56 16.33
C ASP A 42 5.07 9.19 14.83
N PRO A 43 3.90 9.12 14.15
CA PRO A 43 3.86 8.64 12.78
C PRO A 43 4.55 9.60 11.81
N PHE A 44 4.65 10.87 12.18
CA PHE A 44 5.31 11.89 11.37
C PHE A 44 6.82 11.72 11.42
N ALA A 45 7.38 11.50 12.61
CA ALA A 45 8.79 11.15 12.74
C ALA A 45 9.10 9.79 12.07
N LEU A 46 8.28 8.77 12.35
CA LEU A 46 8.47 7.40 11.85
C LEU A 46 8.52 7.33 10.32
N PHE A 47 7.65 8.08 9.64
CA PHE A 47 7.55 8.07 8.18
C PHE A 47 8.15 9.31 7.50
N SER A 48 8.85 10.17 8.25
CA SER A 48 9.37 11.46 7.76
C SER A 48 8.29 12.29 7.06
N LYS A 49 7.11 12.37 7.67
CA LYS A 49 5.95 13.12 7.19
C LYS A 49 5.86 14.48 7.85
N ASP A 50 5.19 15.39 7.15
CA ASP A 50 4.86 16.68 7.72
C ASP A 50 3.78 16.52 8.81
N LYS A 51 3.84 17.34 9.85
CA LYS A 51 2.90 17.28 10.99
C LYS A 51 1.49 17.73 10.62
N GLU A 52 1.33 18.42 9.49
CA GLU A 52 0.01 18.79 8.97
C GLU A 52 -0.74 17.62 8.30
N MET A 53 -0.07 16.50 8.02
CA MET A 53 -0.70 15.30 7.48
C MET A 53 -1.76 14.73 8.45
N VAL A 54 -2.74 14.01 7.92
CA VAL A 54 -3.88 13.49 8.70
C VAL A 54 -3.78 11.97 8.80
N VAL A 55 -3.71 11.45 10.03
CA VAL A 55 -3.74 10.00 10.30
C VAL A 55 -5.19 9.53 10.37
N LEU A 56 -5.55 8.56 9.54
CA LEU A 56 -6.88 7.96 9.53
C LEU A 56 -6.95 6.69 10.39
N ASN A 57 -5.85 5.93 10.45
CA ASN A 57 -5.62 4.82 11.38
C ASN A 57 -4.14 4.39 11.35
N ASP A 58 -3.78 3.52 12.29
CA ASP A 58 -2.42 3.05 12.58
C ASP A 58 -2.24 1.52 12.42
N LYS A 59 -3.34 0.76 12.40
CA LYS A 59 -3.33 -0.70 12.24
C LYS A 59 -4.25 -1.15 11.09
N PRO A 60 -3.80 -1.03 9.82
CA PRO A 60 -2.47 -0.57 9.41
C PRO A 60 -2.42 0.95 9.20
N TRP A 61 -1.22 1.53 9.11
CA TRP A 61 -1.04 2.96 8.86
C TRP A 61 -1.73 3.42 7.58
N ASN A 62 -2.64 4.38 7.71
CA ASN A 62 -3.18 5.16 6.59
C ASN A 62 -3.16 6.65 6.94
N ILE A 63 -2.50 7.44 6.10
CA ILE A 63 -2.22 8.87 6.32
C ILE A 63 -2.50 9.60 5.00
N GLU A 64 -3.19 10.74 5.05
CA GLU A 64 -3.47 11.58 3.90
C GLU A 64 -2.90 12.99 4.02
N ALA A 65 -2.73 13.66 2.88
CA ALA A 65 -2.38 15.07 2.84
C ALA A 65 -3.62 15.95 3.09
N ARG A 66 -3.42 17.14 3.64
CA ARG A 66 -4.44 18.19 3.54
C ARG A 66 -4.42 18.78 2.13
N ALA A 67 -5.56 19.31 1.68
CA ALA A 67 -5.72 19.87 0.33
C ALA A 67 -4.60 20.86 -0.06
N HIS A 68 -4.26 21.80 0.83
CA HIS A 68 -3.23 22.81 0.57
C HIS A 68 -1.80 22.27 0.46
N LEU A 69 -1.55 21.02 0.87
CA LEU A 69 -0.25 20.36 0.74
C LEU A 69 -0.07 19.66 -0.63
N LEU A 70 -1.09 19.72 -1.50
CA LEU A 70 -1.11 19.07 -2.82
C LEU A 70 -0.79 20.03 -3.98
N ASP A 71 -0.45 21.29 -3.70
CA ASP A 71 -0.25 22.33 -4.73
C ASP A 71 1.04 22.14 -5.56
N ASP A 72 2.05 21.48 -5.00
CA ASP A 72 3.30 21.21 -5.70
C ASP A 72 3.08 20.29 -6.91
N LYS A 73 3.63 20.68 -8.07
CA LYS A 73 3.60 19.86 -9.31
C LYS A 73 4.11 18.44 -9.09
N ILE A 74 5.19 18.32 -8.31
CA ILE A 74 5.75 17.06 -7.84
C ILE A 74 5.57 17.05 -6.33
N THR A 75 4.66 16.22 -5.83
CA THR A 75 4.36 16.08 -4.41
C THR A 75 5.62 15.68 -3.63
N PRO A 76 6.10 16.52 -2.69
CA PRO A 76 7.23 16.18 -1.83
C PRO A 76 6.99 14.89 -1.03
N ASN A 77 8.06 14.13 -0.75
CA ASN A 77 7.95 12.84 -0.03
C ASN A 77 7.24 12.97 1.32
N LYS A 78 7.38 14.11 2.01
CA LYS A 78 6.75 14.40 3.30
C LYS A 78 5.22 14.62 3.21
N PHE A 79 4.68 14.88 2.02
CA PHE A 79 3.25 15.09 1.75
C PHE A 79 2.59 13.91 1.02
N MET A 80 3.34 12.89 0.63
CA MET A 80 2.76 11.71 -0.04
C MET A 80 1.85 10.94 0.92
N PHE A 81 0.64 10.58 0.48
CA PHE A 81 -0.25 9.75 1.31
C PHE A 81 0.35 8.36 1.55
N ILE A 82 0.00 7.73 2.67
CA ILE A 82 0.32 6.34 2.98
C ILE A 82 -1.00 5.58 3.00
N ARG A 83 -1.13 4.54 2.19
CA ARG A 83 -2.22 3.56 2.27
C ARG A 83 -1.62 2.17 2.41
N ASN A 84 -1.94 1.48 3.51
CA ASN A 84 -1.52 0.10 3.77
C ASN A 84 -2.74 -0.80 4.00
N ASN A 85 -2.65 -2.06 3.58
CA ASN A 85 -3.61 -3.10 3.90
C ASN A 85 -3.09 -4.05 5.00
N GLY A 86 -1.77 -4.23 5.07
CA GLY A 86 -1.07 -4.99 6.11
C GLY A 86 -0.04 -4.15 6.86
N LEU A 87 0.75 -4.83 7.67
CA LEU A 87 1.90 -4.26 8.36
C LEU A 87 3.05 -4.07 7.38
N ILE A 88 3.78 -2.96 7.51
CA ILE A 88 4.97 -2.69 6.72
C ILE A 88 6.00 -3.79 7.01
N PRO A 89 6.64 -4.40 5.99
CA PRO A 89 7.67 -5.40 6.21
C PRO A 89 8.87 -4.81 6.96
N GLU A 90 9.42 -5.61 7.86
CA GLU A 90 10.61 -5.32 8.65
C GLU A 90 11.85 -5.94 7.97
N ASP A 91 13.05 -5.50 8.36
CA ASP A 91 14.33 -6.13 7.97
C ASP A 91 14.58 -6.30 6.44
N ILE A 92 14.20 -5.31 5.64
CA ILE A 92 14.39 -5.33 4.18
C ILE A 92 15.88 -5.38 3.80
N ASP A 93 16.31 -6.47 3.17
CA ASP A 93 17.62 -6.58 2.51
C ASP A 93 17.52 -6.30 1.01
N ALA A 94 17.73 -5.04 0.63
CA ALA A 94 17.66 -4.61 -0.76
C ALA A 94 18.74 -5.23 -1.66
N ARG A 95 19.87 -5.69 -1.11
CA ARG A 95 20.96 -6.28 -1.92
C ARG A 95 20.59 -7.66 -2.43
N ASN A 96 19.85 -8.41 -1.62
CA ASN A 96 19.37 -9.75 -1.93
C ASN A 96 17.90 -9.76 -2.37
N TRP A 97 17.32 -8.58 -2.63
CA TRP A 97 15.94 -8.49 -3.09
C TRP A 97 15.76 -9.09 -4.47
N THR A 98 14.79 -9.98 -4.61
CA THR A 98 14.45 -10.64 -5.86
C THR A 98 13.00 -10.38 -6.25
N LEU A 99 12.76 -10.38 -7.56
CA LEU A 99 11.45 -10.40 -8.18
C LEU A 99 11.32 -11.68 -8.99
N ILE A 100 10.31 -12.48 -8.68
CA ILE A 100 9.95 -13.69 -9.41
C ILE A 100 8.83 -13.35 -10.41
N ILE A 101 8.98 -13.76 -11.66
CA ILE A 101 7.94 -13.75 -12.68
C ILE A 101 7.54 -15.20 -12.94
N ASP A 102 6.29 -15.55 -12.65
CA ASP A 102 5.73 -16.89 -12.79
C ASP A 102 4.29 -16.84 -13.34
N GLY A 103 3.55 -17.94 -13.23
CA GLY A 103 2.14 -18.02 -13.60
C GLY A 103 1.86 -18.95 -14.78
N GLU A 104 0.57 -19.12 -15.07
CA GLU A 104 0.06 -20.08 -16.05
C GLU A 104 0.28 -19.64 -17.50
N ALA A 105 0.59 -18.36 -17.70
CA ALA A 105 0.79 -17.76 -19.03
C ALA A 105 2.26 -17.44 -19.33
N VAL A 106 3.21 -18.06 -18.61
CA VAL A 106 4.66 -18.09 -18.96
C VAL A 106 5.11 -19.54 -19.14
N GLU A 107 6.14 -19.75 -19.97
CA GLU A 107 6.72 -21.08 -20.18
C GLU A 107 7.64 -21.50 -19.03
N GLU A 108 8.42 -20.56 -18.49
CA GLU A 108 9.37 -20.81 -17.41
C GLU A 108 9.32 -19.69 -16.37
N THR A 109 9.44 -20.07 -15.09
CA THR A 109 9.61 -19.10 -14.00
C THR A 109 10.96 -18.41 -14.12
N LYS A 110 10.97 -17.08 -14.03
CA LYS A 110 12.19 -16.27 -14.10
C LYS A 110 12.38 -15.42 -12.86
N THR A 111 13.60 -15.37 -12.36
CA THR A 111 13.94 -14.59 -11.17
C THR A 111 14.94 -13.51 -11.55
N TYR A 112 14.70 -12.29 -11.06
CA TYR A 112 15.57 -11.15 -11.23
C TYR A 112 15.97 -10.61 -9.86
N THR A 113 17.25 -10.41 -9.63
CA THR A 113 17.71 -9.56 -8.52
C THR A 113 17.42 -8.08 -8.83
N LEU A 114 17.34 -7.24 -7.80
CA LEU A 114 17.22 -5.79 -7.99
C LEU A 114 18.40 -5.21 -8.80
N ALA A 115 19.59 -5.78 -8.68
CA ALA A 115 20.77 -5.38 -9.45
C ALA A 115 20.65 -5.76 -10.95
N GLU A 116 20.10 -6.93 -11.26
CA GLU A 116 19.82 -7.34 -12.64
C GLU A 116 18.73 -6.48 -13.27
N LEU A 117 17.65 -6.17 -12.53
CA LEU A 117 16.62 -5.24 -13.03
C LEU A 117 17.26 -3.91 -13.45
N LYS A 118 18.09 -3.32 -12.59
CA LYS A 118 18.76 -2.03 -12.85
C LYS A 118 19.78 -2.06 -13.98
N SER A 119 20.46 -3.19 -14.20
CA SER A 119 21.55 -3.28 -15.19
C SER A 119 21.11 -3.83 -16.54
N LYS A 120 20.11 -4.71 -16.58
CA LYS A 120 19.63 -5.38 -17.81
C LYS A 120 18.67 -4.52 -18.61
N PHE A 121 17.80 -3.78 -17.93
CA PHE A 121 16.72 -3.02 -18.57
C PHE A 121 17.01 -1.52 -18.56
N LYS A 122 16.51 -0.82 -19.58
CA LYS A 122 16.62 0.64 -19.63
C LYS A 122 15.81 1.27 -18.48
N THR A 123 16.44 2.20 -17.79
CA THR A 123 15.79 2.98 -16.73
C THR A 123 15.04 4.17 -17.33
N TYR A 124 13.86 4.45 -16.79
CA TYR A 124 13.00 5.58 -17.16
C TYR A 124 12.56 6.34 -15.91
N THR A 125 12.32 7.63 -16.08
CA THR A 125 11.73 8.49 -15.05
C THR A 125 10.43 9.07 -15.61
N TYR A 126 9.32 8.82 -14.91
CA TYR A 126 8.01 9.40 -15.25
C TYR A 126 7.40 10.10 -14.04
N GLN A 127 6.81 11.26 -14.28
CA GLN A 127 5.96 11.92 -13.31
C GLN A 127 4.56 11.29 -13.38
N LEU A 128 4.20 10.48 -12.38
CA LEU A 128 2.94 9.73 -12.38
C LEU A 128 2.17 9.97 -11.09
N THR A 129 0.87 10.21 -11.25
CA THR A 129 -0.09 10.31 -10.15
C THR A 129 -0.55 8.93 -9.72
N LEU A 130 -0.50 8.69 -8.41
CA LEU A 130 -1.18 7.58 -7.77
C LEU A 130 -2.32 8.12 -6.92
N GLU A 131 -3.52 7.56 -7.09
CA GLU A 131 -4.70 7.92 -6.34
C GLU A 131 -5.34 6.69 -5.71
N CYS A 132 -5.71 6.77 -4.43
CA CYS A 132 -6.50 5.73 -3.78
C CYS A 132 -7.89 5.66 -4.41
N GLY A 133 -8.37 4.47 -4.77
CA GLY A 133 -9.77 4.30 -5.20
C GLY A 133 -10.82 4.64 -4.13
N GLY A 134 -10.39 4.96 -2.90
CA GLY A 134 -11.24 5.49 -1.84
C GLY A 134 -11.13 7.00 -1.62
N ASN A 135 -10.37 7.73 -2.43
CA ASN A 135 -10.22 9.19 -2.30
C ASN A 135 -11.57 9.89 -2.47
N GLY A 136 -12.00 10.69 -1.50
CA GLY A 136 -13.33 11.32 -1.45
C GLY A 136 -14.40 10.50 -0.73
N ARG A 137 -14.03 9.39 -0.07
CA ARG A 137 -15.01 8.51 0.59
C ARG A 137 -15.86 9.23 1.64
N SER A 138 -15.31 10.22 2.34
CA SER A 138 -16.04 10.99 3.35
C SER A 138 -17.20 11.81 2.78
N GLU A 139 -17.29 11.97 1.46
CA GLU A 139 -18.32 12.77 0.79
C GLU A 139 -19.57 11.97 0.41
N PHE A 140 -19.55 10.63 0.57
CA PHE A 140 -20.73 9.81 0.29
C PHE A 140 -21.82 9.99 1.36
N ASP A 141 -23.07 10.16 0.90
CA ASP A 141 -24.28 10.13 1.73
C ASP A 141 -25.27 9.09 1.14
N PRO A 142 -25.60 8.00 1.87
CA PRO A 142 -25.14 7.66 3.21
C PRO A 142 -23.64 7.27 3.27
N PRO A 143 -22.98 7.37 4.45
CA PRO A 143 -21.55 7.07 4.59
C PRO A 143 -21.17 5.66 4.13
N ALA A 144 -20.15 5.58 3.28
CA ALA A 144 -19.59 4.31 2.82
C ALA A 144 -18.60 3.72 3.84
N LYS A 145 -18.56 2.38 3.96
CA LYS A 145 -17.63 1.69 4.87
C LYS A 145 -16.17 1.88 4.49
N GLY A 146 -15.26 1.85 5.47
CA GLY A 146 -13.80 1.95 5.28
C GLY A 146 -13.22 3.27 5.78
N ASN A 147 -11.94 3.51 5.51
CA ASN A 147 -11.29 4.77 5.89
C ASN A 147 -12.00 5.95 5.23
N GLN A 148 -12.37 6.94 6.04
CA GLN A 148 -13.05 8.16 5.59
C GLN A 148 -12.03 9.15 5.02
N TRP A 149 -11.44 8.79 3.87
CA TRP A 149 -10.54 9.68 3.13
C TRP A 149 -11.29 10.93 2.72
N THR A 150 -10.66 12.08 2.94
CA THR A 150 -11.13 13.35 2.39
C THR A 150 -10.63 13.44 0.94
N VAL A 151 -9.81 14.43 0.61
CA VAL A 151 -9.30 14.67 -0.75
C VAL A 151 -7.82 14.36 -0.89
N GLY A 152 -7.17 13.96 0.21
CA GLY A 152 -5.73 13.84 0.35
C GLY A 152 -5.11 12.52 -0.08
N ALA A 153 -5.91 11.57 -0.55
CA ALA A 153 -5.46 10.22 -0.89
C ALA A 153 -4.91 10.15 -2.33
N VAL A 154 -4.14 11.15 -2.74
CA VAL A 154 -3.57 11.32 -4.07
C VAL A 154 -2.19 11.96 -3.97
N SER A 155 -1.29 11.60 -4.86
CA SER A 155 0.02 12.23 -4.95
C SER A 155 0.67 12.02 -6.31
N CYS A 156 1.39 13.02 -6.80
CA CYS A 156 2.10 13.00 -8.07
C CYS A 156 3.62 13.05 -7.82
N ALA A 157 4.33 11.95 -8.08
CA ALA A 157 5.77 11.87 -7.85
C ALA A 157 6.52 11.51 -9.14
N GLU A 158 7.81 11.82 -9.18
CA GLU A 158 8.71 11.27 -10.19
C GLU A 158 9.13 9.86 -9.78
N TRP A 159 8.72 8.87 -10.55
CA TRP A 159 9.06 7.47 -10.34
C TRP A 159 10.16 7.07 -11.31
N THR A 160 11.25 6.51 -10.77
CA THR A 160 12.36 6.00 -11.58
C THR A 160 12.47 4.49 -11.43
N GLY A 161 12.51 3.79 -12.57
CA GLY A 161 12.38 2.34 -12.63
C GLY A 161 12.59 1.78 -14.02
N VAL A 162 12.27 0.50 -14.19
CA VAL A 162 12.24 -0.18 -15.49
C VAL A 162 10.79 -0.37 -15.93
N ARG A 163 10.53 -0.37 -17.23
CA ARG A 163 9.18 -0.65 -17.74
C ARG A 163 8.80 -2.08 -17.41
N LEU A 164 7.60 -2.27 -16.88
CA LEU A 164 7.07 -3.61 -16.62
C LEU A 164 7.00 -4.41 -17.93
N LYS A 165 6.58 -3.76 -19.02
CA LYS A 165 6.57 -4.34 -20.37
C LYS A 165 7.86 -5.08 -20.71
N ASP A 166 9.01 -4.41 -20.58
CA ASP A 166 10.32 -4.96 -20.96
C ASP A 166 10.65 -6.23 -20.14
N VAL A 167 10.27 -6.24 -18.84
CA VAL A 167 10.48 -7.38 -17.94
C VAL A 167 9.53 -8.54 -18.27
N LEU A 168 8.27 -8.26 -18.61
CA LEU A 168 7.30 -9.28 -19.02
C LEU A 168 7.69 -9.90 -20.36
N GLU A 169 8.10 -9.09 -21.33
CA GLU A 169 8.59 -9.56 -22.64
C GLU A 169 9.84 -10.43 -22.49
N ASP A 170 10.80 -10.03 -21.65
CA ASP A 170 11.98 -10.84 -21.35
C ASP A 170 11.67 -12.11 -20.54
N ALA A 171 10.59 -12.12 -19.76
CA ALA A 171 10.08 -13.32 -19.09
C ALA A 171 9.35 -14.28 -20.04
N GLY A 172 8.98 -13.84 -21.25
CA GLY A 172 8.38 -14.70 -22.27
C GLY A 172 6.91 -15.05 -21.99
N TYR A 173 6.06 -14.05 -21.76
CA TYR A 173 4.62 -14.31 -21.66
C TYR A 173 4.05 -14.87 -22.98
N THR A 174 3.09 -15.78 -22.86
CA THR A 174 2.42 -16.42 -24.00
C THR A 174 1.21 -15.62 -24.47
N ASN A 175 0.64 -16.00 -25.62
CA ASN A 175 -0.60 -15.42 -26.14
C ASN A 175 -1.84 -15.65 -25.26
N LYS A 176 -1.73 -16.49 -24.21
CA LYS A 176 -2.79 -16.71 -23.22
C LYS A 176 -2.79 -15.66 -22.11
N ALA A 177 -1.76 -14.82 -22.00
CA ALA A 177 -1.68 -13.82 -20.94
C ALA A 177 -2.79 -12.77 -21.07
N VAL A 178 -3.64 -12.67 -20.05
CA VAL A 178 -4.73 -11.68 -19.99
C VAL A 178 -4.61 -10.72 -18.81
N TYR A 179 -3.91 -11.12 -17.74
CA TYR A 179 -3.80 -10.34 -16.50
C TYR A 179 -2.45 -10.58 -15.81
N ILE A 180 -2.00 -9.62 -15.00
CA ILE A 180 -0.93 -9.83 -14.02
C ILE A 180 -1.46 -9.76 -12.59
N GLY A 181 -0.91 -10.51 -11.66
CA GLY A 181 -1.17 -10.39 -10.22
C GLY A 181 0.13 -10.18 -9.45
N TYR A 182 0.21 -9.18 -8.56
CA TYR A 182 1.40 -8.97 -7.75
C TYR A 182 1.27 -9.61 -6.38
N HIS A 183 2.40 -9.98 -5.80
CA HIS A 183 2.53 -10.54 -4.46
C HIS A 183 3.68 -9.82 -3.74
N ALA A 184 3.46 -9.50 -2.48
CA ALA A 184 4.28 -8.55 -1.73
C ALA A 184 4.74 -9.11 -0.39
N ALA A 185 5.76 -8.49 0.17
CA ALA A 185 6.35 -8.87 1.45
C ALA A 185 5.58 -8.35 2.68
N ASP A 186 4.50 -7.57 2.50
CA ASP A 186 3.75 -7.00 3.63
C ASP A 186 3.01 -8.08 4.42
N VAL A 187 2.97 -7.89 5.74
CA VAL A 187 2.47 -8.93 6.65
C VAL A 187 1.00 -8.69 6.93
N HIS A 188 0.17 -9.74 6.85
CA HIS A 188 -1.24 -9.64 7.20
C HIS A 188 -1.41 -9.15 8.64
N LEU A 189 -2.50 -8.44 8.94
CA LEU A 189 -2.74 -7.90 10.29
C LEU A 189 -2.83 -8.99 11.36
N SER A 190 -3.19 -10.21 10.97
CA SER A 190 -3.19 -11.40 11.83
C SER A 190 -1.82 -12.07 11.96
N ARG A 191 -0.79 -11.58 11.24
CA ARG A 191 0.54 -12.19 11.11
C ARG A 191 0.52 -13.64 10.63
N ASP A 192 -0.53 -14.01 9.89
CA ASP A 192 -0.67 -15.32 9.27
C ASP A 192 0.10 -15.29 7.94
N PRO A 193 1.18 -16.10 7.78
CA PRO A 193 2.02 -16.07 6.59
C PRO A 193 1.30 -16.57 5.33
N GLU A 194 0.20 -17.31 5.48
CA GLU A 194 -0.60 -17.83 4.37
C GLU A 194 -1.59 -16.79 3.81
N LYS A 195 -1.66 -15.61 4.43
CA LYS A 195 -2.57 -14.54 4.01
C LYS A 195 -1.80 -13.36 3.47
N GLU A 196 -2.13 -12.98 2.25
CA GLU A 196 -1.69 -11.71 1.68
C GLU A 196 -2.62 -10.57 2.14
N PRO A 197 -2.10 -9.43 2.63
CA PRO A 197 -2.93 -8.27 2.95
C PRO A 197 -3.68 -7.72 1.74
N ILE A 198 -2.99 -7.73 0.60
CA ILE A 198 -3.51 -7.33 -0.70
C ILE A 198 -2.67 -7.97 -1.81
N SER A 199 -3.35 -8.54 -2.81
CA SER A 199 -2.74 -9.05 -4.04
C SER A 199 -3.67 -8.69 -5.19
N ARG A 200 -3.43 -7.51 -5.77
CA ARG A 200 -4.17 -6.96 -6.91
C ARG A 200 -3.38 -7.16 -8.19
N GLY A 201 -3.90 -6.62 -9.29
CA GLY A 201 -3.33 -6.80 -10.60
C GLY A 201 -3.90 -5.81 -11.62
N ALA A 202 -3.51 -6.00 -12.88
CA ALA A 202 -4.06 -5.27 -14.02
C ALA A 202 -4.15 -6.19 -15.25
N PRO A 203 -5.04 -5.91 -16.20
CA PRO A 203 -5.01 -6.54 -17.52
C PRO A 203 -3.66 -6.31 -18.21
N MET A 204 -3.28 -7.24 -19.10
CA MET A 204 -2.04 -7.11 -19.87
C MET A 204 -1.98 -5.80 -20.67
N ALA A 205 -3.13 -5.32 -21.18
CA ALA A 205 -3.20 -4.04 -21.87
C ALA A 205 -2.69 -2.85 -21.04
N LYS A 206 -2.88 -2.87 -19.71
CA LYS A 206 -2.32 -1.87 -18.80
C LYS A 206 -0.88 -2.21 -18.41
N ALA A 207 -0.59 -3.48 -18.14
CA ALA A 207 0.74 -3.94 -17.74
C ALA A 207 1.82 -3.62 -18.79
N LEU A 208 1.44 -3.67 -20.08
CA LEU A 208 2.29 -3.42 -21.23
C LEU A 208 2.36 -1.94 -21.64
N GLN A 209 1.75 -1.02 -20.88
CA GLN A 209 1.91 0.42 -21.14
C GLN A 209 3.32 0.88 -20.75
N ASP A 210 3.82 1.86 -21.50
CA ASP A 210 5.14 2.45 -21.29
C ASP A 210 5.26 3.13 -19.92
N GLU A 211 4.15 3.62 -19.37
CA GLU A 211 4.04 4.30 -18.07
C GLU A 211 3.79 3.34 -16.90
N THR A 212 3.79 2.03 -17.12
CA THR A 212 3.74 1.03 -16.04
C THR A 212 5.16 0.61 -15.67
N LEU A 213 5.60 0.95 -14.46
CA LEU A 213 6.98 0.78 -14.00
C LEU A 213 7.11 -0.22 -12.86
N LEU A 214 8.22 -0.93 -12.84
CA LEU A 214 8.84 -1.45 -11.63
C LEU A 214 9.81 -0.38 -11.10
N ALA A 215 9.35 0.42 -10.15
CA ALA A 215 10.09 1.56 -9.61
C ALA A 215 10.92 1.18 -8.38
N PHE A 216 12.14 1.70 -8.33
CA PHE A 216 13.06 1.58 -7.20
C PHE A 216 13.52 2.95 -6.67
N GLN A 217 13.10 4.04 -7.32
CA GLN A 217 13.37 5.42 -6.91
C GLN A 217 12.11 6.28 -7.01
N MET A 218 12.01 7.26 -6.12
CA MET A 218 10.92 8.22 -6.01
C MET A 218 11.48 9.61 -5.69
N ASN A 219 11.16 10.60 -6.52
CA ASN A 219 11.65 11.98 -6.44
C ASN A 219 13.18 12.05 -6.34
N GLY A 220 13.87 11.31 -7.22
CA GLY A 220 15.33 11.28 -7.34
C GLY A 220 16.10 10.57 -6.21
N LYS A 221 15.40 9.93 -5.26
CA LYS A 221 16.00 9.18 -4.15
C LYS A 221 15.42 7.77 -4.10
N ASP A 222 16.03 6.89 -3.31
CA ASP A 222 15.43 5.59 -3.03
C ASP A 222 14.02 5.76 -2.46
N ILE A 223 13.12 4.85 -2.84
CA ILE A 223 11.74 4.87 -2.36
C ILE A 223 11.75 4.78 -0.83
N PRO A 224 11.02 5.62 -0.08
CA PRO A 224 10.92 5.44 1.36
C PRO A 224 10.17 4.14 1.70
N LEU A 225 10.50 3.49 2.82
CA LEU A 225 9.97 2.16 3.18
C LEU A 225 8.44 2.08 3.09
N ALA A 226 7.71 3.04 3.67
CA ALA A 226 6.24 3.07 3.65
C ALA A 226 5.63 3.16 2.23
N HIS A 227 6.42 3.56 1.23
CA HIS A 227 6.04 3.69 -0.17
C HIS A 227 6.53 2.54 -1.04
N GLY A 228 7.17 1.50 -0.46
CA GLY A 228 7.50 0.27 -1.17
C GLY A 228 8.98 0.04 -1.47
N TYR A 229 9.89 0.55 -0.63
CA TYR A 229 11.31 0.19 -0.72
C TYR A 229 11.49 -1.35 -0.65
N PRO A 230 12.32 -1.98 -1.50
CA PRO A 230 13.20 -1.37 -2.47
C PRO A 230 12.61 -1.36 -3.89
N LEU A 231 11.47 -2.01 -4.09
CA LEU A 231 10.83 -2.20 -5.38
C LEU A 231 9.31 -2.18 -5.25
N ARG A 232 8.66 -1.40 -6.12
CA ARG A 232 7.20 -1.35 -6.23
C ARG A 232 6.75 -1.37 -7.68
N LEU A 233 5.52 -1.80 -7.90
CA LEU A 233 4.78 -1.54 -9.13
C LEU A 233 4.19 -0.11 -9.08
N VAL A 234 4.22 0.59 -10.20
CA VAL A 234 3.60 1.90 -10.42
C VAL A 234 2.80 1.84 -11.71
N ALA A 235 1.49 1.98 -11.60
CA ALA A 235 0.55 1.95 -12.72
C ALA A 235 -0.31 3.23 -12.69
N GLY A 236 0.23 4.33 -13.24
CA GLY A 236 -0.45 5.63 -13.25
C GLY A 236 -1.79 5.60 -13.98
N GLY A 237 -2.75 6.42 -13.53
CA GLY A 237 -4.10 6.50 -14.09
C GLY A 237 -5.05 5.35 -13.71
N TRP A 238 -4.57 4.38 -12.94
CA TRP A 238 -5.35 3.29 -12.34
C TRP A 238 -5.36 3.44 -10.81
N PRO A 239 -6.29 2.80 -10.08
CA PRO A 239 -6.27 2.82 -8.62
C PRO A 239 -4.90 2.44 -8.09
N ALA A 240 -4.39 3.20 -7.12
CA ALA A 240 -3.09 2.96 -6.51
C ALA A 240 -2.97 1.56 -5.87
N SER A 241 -4.09 0.86 -5.65
CA SER A 241 -4.11 -0.54 -5.22
C SER A 241 -3.55 -1.52 -6.26
N VAL A 242 -3.45 -1.14 -7.53
CA VAL A 242 -2.74 -1.90 -8.57
C VAL A 242 -1.22 -1.65 -8.50
N SER A 243 -0.81 -0.54 -7.90
CA SER A 243 0.60 -0.17 -7.72
C SER A 243 1.18 -0.81 -6.46
N GLY A 244 1.29 -2.14 -6.46
CA GLY A 244 1.77 -2.95 -5.33
C GLY A 244 3.12 -2.49 -4.79
N LYS A 245 3.26 -2.47 -3.47
CA LYS A 245 4.49 -2.09 -2.76
C LYS A 245 5.23 -3.33 -2.29
N TRP A 246 6.55 -3.24 -2.11
CA TRP A 246 7.37 -4.36 -1.60
C TRP A 246 7.18 -5.63 -2.42
N ILE A 247 7.12 -5.50 -3.75
CA ILE A 247 6.79 -6.62 -4.63
C ILE A 247 7.94 -7.61 -4.70
N GLN A 248 7.62 -8.89 -4.56
CA GLN A 248 8.57 -10.00 -4.67
C GLN A 248 8.19 -10.97 -5.78
N ARG A 249 6.92 -10.96 -6.22
CA ARG A 249 6.47 -11.84 -7.30
C ARG A 249 5.36 -11.21 -8.13
N ILE A 250 5.38 -11.46 -9.43
CA ILE A 250 4.31 -11.11 -10.38
C ILE A 250 3.92 -12.38 -11.14
N SER A 251 2.68 -12.81 -10.97
CA SER A 251 2.08 -13.90 -11.73
C SER A 251 1.51 -13.37 -13.04
N ILE A 252 1.88 -13.93 -14.18
CA ILE A 252 1.24 -13.71 -15.48
C ILE A 252 0.14 -14.77 -15.66
N ARG A 253 -1.10 -14.31 -15.74
CA ARG A 253 -2.31 -15.13 -15.63
C ARG A 253 -3.03 -15.24 -16.98
N ASP A 254 -3.67 -16.38 -17.22
CA ASP A 254 -4.61 -16.60 -18.32
C ASP A 254 -6.07 -16.28 -17.96
N LYS A 255 -6.27 -15.76 -16.75
CA LYS A 255 -7.54 -15.32 -16.18
C LYS A 255 -7.36 -14.00 -15.44
N VAL A 256 -8.47 -13.32 -15.15
CA VAL A 256 -8.46 -12.18 -14.22
C VAL A 256 -7.88 -12.64 -12.88
N HIS A 257 -6.99 -11.84 -12.30
CA HIS A 257 -6.36 -12.19 -11.02
C HIS A 257 -7.39 -12.34 -9.91
N ASP A 258 -7.22 -13.37 -9.09
CA ASP A 258 -8.16 -13.82 -8.05
C ASP A 258 -7.58 -13.70 -6.63
N GLY A 259 -6.54 -12.88 -6.45
CA GLY A 259 -5.89 -12.64 -5.15
C GLY A 259 -6.70 -11.76 -4.18
N THR A 260 -6.15 -11.58 -2.96
CA THR A 260 -6.80 -10.80 -1.90
C THR A 260 -7.12 -9.38 -2.38
N LYS A 261 -8.39 -8.96 -2.21
CA LYS A 261 -8.97 -7.70 -2.70
C LYS A 261 -9.29 -7.65 -4.21
N MET A 262 -9.34 -8.77 -4.93
CA MET A 262 -9.87 -8.83 -6.31
C MET A 262 -11.37 -9.19 -6.39
N THR A 263 -11.94 -9.79 -5.34
CA THR A 263 -13.32 -10.32 -5.30
C THR A 263 -14.24 -9.53 -4.35
N GLY A 264 -15.53 -9.86 -4.33
CA GLY A 264 -16.51 -9.19 -3.46
C GLY A 264 -16.71 -7.72 -3.84
N ASP A 265 -16.65 -6.82 -2.85
CA ASP A 265 -16.81 -5.37 -3.00
C ASP A 265 -15.47 -4.60 -3.10
N ALA A 266 -14.34 -5.29 -2.97
CA ALA A 266 -13.04 -4.65 -2.89
C ALA A 266 -12.58 -4.08 -4.24
N TYR A 267 -12.40 -2.75 -4.29
CA TYR A 267 -11.99 -2.02 -5.50
C TYR A 267 -12.82 -2.38 -6.73
N ARG A 268 -14.13 -2.51 -6.52
CA ARG A 268 -15.15 -2.65 -7.54
C ARG A 268 -16.20 -1.57 -7.37
N VAL A 269 -16.80 -1.16 -8.48
CA VAL A 269 -17.90 -0.19 -8.55
C VAL A 269 -19.06 -0.79 -9.33
N PRO A 270 -20.30 -0.33 -9.12
CA PRO A 270 -21.41 -0.75 -9.96
C PRO A 270 -21.08 -0.53 -11.45
N CYS A 271 -21.31 -1.54 -12.30
CA CYS A 271 -21.06 -1.43 -13.73
C CYS A 271 -21.96 -0.38 -14.41
N ASN A 272 -23.13 -0.12 -13.81
CA ASN A 272 -24.08 0.90 -14.23
C ASN A 272 -24.34 1.86 -13.07
N PRO A 273 -24.73 3.12 -13.33
CA PRO A 273 -25.17 4.04 -12.28
C PRO A 273 -26.32 3.45 -11.45
N VAL A 274 -26.24 3.62 -10.13
CA VAL A 274 -27.24 3.15 -9.16
C VAL A 274 -27.58 4.27 -8.18
N ALA A 275 -28.69 4.15 -7.45
CA ALA A 275 -29.03 5.13 -6.44
C ALA A 275 -28.05 5.07 -5.24
N PRO A 276 -27.78 6.19 -4.54
CA PRO A 276 -26.98 6.17 -3.33
C PRO A 276 -27.54 5.19 -2.28
N GLY A 277 -26.66 4.34 -1.74
CA GLY A 277 -27.03 3.31 -0.75
C GLY A 277 -27.68 2.04 -1.32
N GLU A 278 -27.90 1.96 -2.64
CA GLU A 278 -28.43 0.76 -3.28
C GLU A 278 -27.48 -0.43 -3.13
N LYS A 279 -28.05 -1.62 -2.86
CA LYS A 279 -27.29 -2.86 -2.81
C LYS A 279 -27.16 -3.43 -4.22
N VAL A 280 -25.93 -3.43 -4.74
CA VAL A 280 -25.60 -3.98 -6.05
C VAL A 280 -25.17 -5.43 -5.90
N LYS A 281 -25.63 -6.29 -6.81
CA LYS A 281 -25.25 -7.71 -6.81
C LYS A 281 -23.81 -7.88 -7.27
N GLU A 282 -23.16 -8.96 -6.86
CA GLU A 282 -21.74 -9.18 -7.17
C GLU A 282 -21.47 -9.30 -8.68
N GLU A 283 -22.40 -9.89 -9.44
CA GLU A 283 -22.34 -9.99 -10.89
C GLU A 283 -22.45 -8.64 -11.61
N ASP A 284 -23.04 -7.63 -10.95
CA ASP A 284 -23.25 -6.28 -11.48
C ASP A 284 -22.14 -5.29 -11.05
N MET A 285 -21.08 -5.80 -10.40
CA MET A 285 -19.93 -5.03 -9.94
C MET A 285 -18.74 -5.18 -10.91
N CYS A 286 -18.16 -4.07 -11.33
CA CYS A 286 -17.02 -4.01 -12.24
C CYS A 286 -15.75 -3.65 -11.48
N ILE A 287 -14.61 -4.25 -11.85
CA ILE A 287 -13.29 -3.90 -11.31
C ILE A 287 -12.98 -2.45 -11.69
N ILE A 288 -12.51 -1.65 -10.72
CA ILE A 288 -12.05 -0.30 -11.05
C ILE A 288 -10.76 -0.43 -11.87
N GLU A 289 -10.83 0.02 -13.12
CA GLU A 289 -9.71 0.04 -14.06
C GLU A 289 -9.08 1.43 -14.11
N SER A 290 -9.63 2.33 -14.92
CA SER A 290 -9.17 3.73 -14.96
C SER A 290 -9.78 4.55 -13.82
N MET A 291 -8.99 5.46 -13.25
CA MET A 291 -9.50 6.44 -12.30
C MET A 291 -10.38 7.47 -13.03
N PRO A 292 -11.54 7.85 -12.48
CA PRO A 292 -12.39 8.88 -13.07
C PRO A 292 -11.69 10.24 -13.04
N VAL A 293 -12.14 11.16 -13.89
CA VAL A 293 -11.68 12.55 -13.85
C VAL A 293 -12.05 13.16 -12.50
N LYS A 294 -11.05 13.74 -11.84
CA LYS A 294 -11.21 14.43 -10.55
C LYS A 294 -10.43 15.73 -10.55
N SER A 295 -10.95 16.73 -9.84
CA SER A 295 -10.30 18.02 -9.61
C SER A 295 -10.48 18.44 -8.16
N LEU A 296 -9.53 19.21 -7.65
CA LEU A 296 -9.54 19.84 -6.33
C LEU A 296 -9.31 21.34 -6.50
N ILE A 297 -9.91 22.15 -5.61
CA ILE A 297 -9.64 23.58 -5.47
C ILE A 297 -8.80 23.78 -4.21
#